data_AF-A0A0S1NFK2-F1
#
_entry.id   AF-A0A0S1NFK2-F1
#
_cell.length_a   1.000
_cell.length_b   1.000
_cell.length_c   1.000
_cell.angle_alpha   90.00
_cell.angle_beta   90.00
_cell.angle_gamma   90.00
#
_symmetry.space_group_name_H-M   'P 1'
#
loop_
_entity.id
_entity.type
_entity.pdbx_description
1 polymer ?
#
loop_
_entity_poly.entity_id
_entity_poly.type
_entity_poly.pdbx_seq_one_letter_code
_entity_poly.pdbx_strand_id
1 'polypeptide(L)'
;AIDGDTVKLMYKGQPMTFRLLLVDTPETKHPKKGVEKYGPEASAFTKKMVENAKKIEVEFDKGQRTDKYGRGLAYIYADGKMVNEALVRQGLA
;
A
#
# COMPACT_ATOMS: atom_id res chain seq x y z
N ALA A 1 -0.20 -6.17 -5.45
CA ALA A 1 0.43 -4.90 -5.02
C ALA A 1 1.39 -4.41 -6.10
N ILE A 2 1.68 -3.09 -6.16
CA ILE A 2 2.66 -2.49 -7.09
C ILE A 2 4.04 -2.36 -6.42
N ASP A 3 4.04 -1.92 -5.15
CA ASP A 3 5.17 -1.88 -4.23
C ASP A 3 4.66 -2.11 -2.79
N GLY A 4 5.54 -2.06 -1.78
CA GLY A 4 5.17 -2.25 -0.37
C GLY A 4 4.08 -1.29 0.11
N ASP A 5 4.20 -0.01 -0.21
CA ASP A 5 3.27 1.05 0.21
C ASP A 5 2.20 1.42 -0.85
N THR A 6 2.26 0.79 -2.03
CA THR A 6 1.45 1.18 -3.19
C THR A 6 0.71 -0.01 -3.78
N VAL A 7 -0.62 0.08 -3.85
CA VAL A 7 -1.51 -0.97 -4.35
C VAL A 7 -2.45 -0.45 -5.43
N LYS A 8 -2.84 -1.30 -6.37
CA LYS A 8 -3.88 -1.00 -7.36
C LYS A 8 -5.09 -1.87 -7.08
N LEU A 9 -6.23 -1.24 -6.83
CA LEU A 9 -7.47 -1.89 -6.41
C LEU A 9 -8.62 -1.47 -7.32
N MET A 10 -9.65 -2.32 -7.42
CA MET A 10 -10.92 -1.91 -8.01
C MET A 10 -11.73 -1.15 -6.95
N TYR A 11 -11.79 0.17 -7.09
CA TYR A 11 -12.54 1.04 -6.20
C TYR A 11 -13.74 1.63 -6.95
N LYS A 12 -14.96 1.36 -6.45
CA LYS A 12 -16.22 1.80 -7.08
C LYS A 12 -16.33 1.44 -8.58
N GLY A 13 -15.88 0.25 -8.95
CA GLY A 13 -15.94 -0.25 -10.32
C GLY A 13 -14.85 0.28 -11.25
N GLN A 14 -13.88 1.07 -10.76
CA GLN A 14 -12.76 1.56 -11.55
C GLN A 14 -11.40 1.17 -10.94
N PRO A 15 -10.39 0.86 -11.75
CA PRO A 15 -9.05 0.59 -11.26
C PRO A 15 -8.41 1.89 -10.74
N MET A 16 -8.07 1.92 -9.47
CA MET A 16 -7.44 3.07 -8.81
C MET A 16 -6.18 2.65 -8.05
N THR A 17 -5.13 3.45 -8.16
CA THR A 17 -3.90 3.27 -7.40
C THR A 17 -4.02 3.98 -6.06
N PHE A 18 -3.65 3.31 -4.98
CA PHE A 18 -3.61 3.84 -3.63
C PHE A 18 -2.20 3.84 -3.08
N ARG A 19 -1.81 4.94 -2.43
CA ARG A 19 -0.63 5.07 -1.58
C ARG A 19 -1.09 4.98 -0.13
N LEU A 20 -0.53 4.00 0.59
CA LEU A 20 -0.82 3.76 2.00
C LEU A 20 -0.43 4.99 2.82
N LEU A 21 -1.35 5.55 3.59
CA LEU A 21 -1.06 6.70 4.46
C LEU A 21 -0.07 6.35 5.59
N LEU A 22 0.74 7.32 5.98
CA LEU A 22 1.63 7.30 7.17
C LEU A 22 2.74 6.23 7.19
N VAL A 23 2.99 5.53 6.09
CA VAL A 23 4.05 4.52 5.97
C VAL A 23 4.91 4.79 4.75
N ASP A 24 6.19 4.44 4.77
CA ASP A 24 7.09 4.53 3.61
C ASP A 24 7.95 3.27 3.55
N THR A 25 7.72 2.45 2.52
CA THR A 25 8.45 1.19 2.38
C THR A 25 9.69 1.41 1.53
N PRO A 26 10.82 0.73 1.80
CA PRO A 26 11.97 0.75 0.90
C PRO A 26 11.54 0.43 -0.54
N GLU A 27 11.93 1.26 -1.50
CA GLU A 27 11.38 1.16 -2.85
C GLU A 27 12.04 0.02 -3.63
N THR A 28 11.24 -0.67 -4.45
CA THR A 28 11.77 -1.67 -5.40
C THR A 28 12.06 -1.09 -6.77
N LYS A 29 11.64 0.15 -7.04
CA LYS A 29 11.67 0.78 -8.37
C LYS A 29 12.29 2.17 -8.38
N HIS A 30 13.07 2.53 -7.35
CA HIS A 30 13.61 3.87 -7.25
C HIS A 30 14.61 4.13 -8.41
N PRO A 31 14.40 5.14 -9.27
CA PRO A 31 15.13 5.28 -10.53
C PRO A 31 16.64 5.51 -10.36
N LYS A 32 17.08 5.99 -9.18
CA LYS A 32 18.49 6.23 -8.86
C LYS A 32 19.11 5.18 -7.93
N LYS A 33 18.29 4.53 -7.11
CA LYS A 33 18.77 3.67 -6.02
C LYS A 33 18.57 2.18 -6.34
N GLY A 34 17.76 1.87 -7.36
CA GLY A 34 17.40 0.51 -7.71
C GLY A 34 16.51 -0.11 -6.65
N VAL A 35 16.78 -1.36 -6.33
CA VAL A 35 16.07 -2.13 -5.29
C VAL A 35 16.72 -1.85 -3.95
N GLU A 36 15.98 -1.21 -3.03
CA GLU A 36 16.45 -0.98 -1.67
C GLU A 36 16.33 -2.25 -0.81
N LYS A 37 17.17 -2.37 0.23
CA LYS A 37 17.12 -3.49 1.18
C LYS A 37 15.74 -3.53 1.84
N TYR A 38 15.15 -4.72 1.95
CA TYR A 38 13.79 -4.97 2.45
C TYR A 38 12.63 -4.51 1.54
N GLY A 39 12.91 -3.87 0.39
CA GLY A 39 11.87 -3.47 -0.56
C GLY A 39 11.11 -4.66 -1.15
N PRO A 40 11.80 -5.70 -1.67
CA PRO A 40 11.13 -6.91 -2.16
C PRO A 40 10.28 -7.59 -1.09
N GLU A 41 10.74 -7.62 0.15
CA GLU A 41 10.06 -8.20 1.29
C GLU A 41 8.79 -7.41 1.66
N ALA A 42 8.87 -6.07 1.72
CA ALA A 42 7.71 -5.20 1.94
C ALA A 42 6.66 -5.36 0.82
N SER A 43 7.11 -5.37 -0.43
CA SER A 43 6.25 -5.56 -1.60
C SER A 43 5.56 -6.93 -1.60
N ALA A 44 6.31 -8.00 -1.31
CA ALA A 44 5.76 -9.34 -1.19
C ALA A 44 4.80 -9.49 -0.02
N PHE A 45 5.09 -8.85 1.13
CA PHE A 45 4.23 -8.84 2.30
C PHE A 45 2.87 -8.20 1.99
N THR A 46 2.88 -6.97 1.47
CA THR A 46 1.66 -6.26 1.07
C THR A 46 0.90 -7.06 0.03
N LYS A 47 1.58 -7.57 -1.01
CA LYS A 47 0.96 -8.40 -2.05
C LYS A 47 0.25 -9.61 -1.45
N LYS A 48 0.93 -10.38 -0.59
CA LYS A 48 0.36 -11.58 0.04
C LYS A 48 -0.83 -11.24 0.92
N MET A 49 -0.76 -10.15 1.68
CA MET A 49 -1.84 -9.75 2.58
C MET A 49 -3.10 -9.34 1.81
N VAL A 50 -2.96 -8.57 0.72
CA VAL A 50 -4.12 -8.12 -0.07
C VAL A 50 -4.68 -9.20 -1.01
N GLU A 51 -3.84 -10.06 -1.59
CA GLU A 51 -4.30 -11.10 -2.53
C GLU A 51 -5.00 -12.26 -1.83
N ASN A 52 -4.64 -12.57 -0.58
CA ASN A 52 -5.29 -13.63 0.19
C ASN A 52 -6.52 -13.14 0.95
N ALA A 53 -6.80 -11.83 0.94
CA ALA A 53 -7.94 -11.26 1.64
C ALA A 53 -9.24 -11.61 0.92
N LYS A 54 -10.26 -12.01 1.67
CA LYS A 54 -11.62 -12.16 1.12
C LYS A 54 -12.31 -10.81 0.95
N LYS A 55 -11.96 -9.83 1.79
CA LYS A 55 -12.51 -8.49 1.77
C LYS A 55 -11.38 -7.47 1.87
N ILE A 56 -11.41 -6.50 0.96
CA ILE A 56 -10.55 -5.31 1.00
C ILE A 56 -11.41 -4.10 1.28
N GLU A 57 -10.98 -3.28 2.24
CA GLU A 57 -11.63 -2.03 2.60
C GLU A 57 -10.64 -0.87 2.48
N VAL A 58 -11.15 0.26 2.02
CA VAL A 58 -10.38 1.50 1.82
C VAL A 58 -10.98 2.56 2.72
N GLU A 59 -10.17 3.08 3.64
CA GLU A 59 -10.55 4.13 4.56
C GLU A 59 -9.76 5.39 4.25
N PHE A 60 -10.46 6.47 3.90
CA PHE A 60 -9.83 7.78 3.71
C PHE A 60 -9.76 8.53 5.03
N ASP A 61 -8.70 9.32 5.20
CA ASP A 61 -8.61 10.27 6.29
C ASP A 61 -9.48 11.52 6.04
N LYS A 62 -9.58 12.42 7.03
CA LYS A 62 -10.32 13.69 6.98
C LYS A 62 -9.76 14.68 5.95
N GLY A 63 -8.49 14.51 5.58
CA GLY A 63 -7.77 15.41 4.69
C GLY A 63 -7.99 15.16 3.20
N GLN A 64 -6.96 15.48 2.42
CA GLN A 64 -6.95 15.23 0.98
C GLN A 64 -7.03 13.73 0.70
N ARG A 65 -7.93 13.35 -0.22
CA ARG A 65 -8.14 11.94 -0.59
C ARG A 65 -7.21 11.45 -1.69
N THR A 66 -6.54 12.36 -2.38
CA THR A 66 -5.63 12.04 -3.49
C THR A 66 -4.40 12.92 -3.41
N ASP A 67 -3.26 12.39 -3.84
CA ASP A 67 -2.05 13.17 -4.01
C ASP A 67 -1.99 13.86 -5.39
N LYS A 68 -0.91 14.63 -5.61
CA LYS A 68 -0.64 15.34 -6.87
C LYS A 68 -0.45 14.42 -8.09
N TYR A 69 -0.27 13.12 -7.89
CA TYR A 69 -0.12 12.12 -8.96
C TYR A 69 -1.46 11.38 -9.23
N GLY A 70 -2.54 11.77 -8.54
CA GLY A 70 -3.85 11.13 -8.67
C GLY A 70 -3.96 9.79 -7.93
N ARG A 71 -3.02 9.44 -7.06
CA ARG A 71 -3.11 8.24 -6.21
C ARG A 71 -4.04 8.53 -5.04
N GLY A 72 -4.90 7.57 -4.70
CA GLY A 72 -5.72 7.64 -3.50
C GLY A 72 -4.86 7.56 -2.24
N LEU A 73 -5.14 8.40 -1.25
CA LEU A 73 -4.48 8.42 0.05
C LEU A 73 -5.40 7.77 1.07
N ALA A 74 -5.05 6.55 1.51
CA ALA A 74 -5.94 5.76 2.36
C ALA A 74 -5.19 4.82 3.31
N TYR A 75 -5.88 4.42 4.35
CA TYR A 75 -5.61 3.19 5.08
C TYR A 75 -6.29 2.04 4.35
N ILE A 76 -5.57 0.94 4.15
CA ILE A 76 -6.10 -0.25 3.49
C ILE A 76 -6.25 -1.35 4.54
N TYR A 77 -7.40 -2.01 4.54
CA TYR A 77 -7.67 -3.14 5.41
C TYR A 77 -7.89 -4.40 4.57
N ALA A 78 -7.24 -5.48 4.99
CA ALA A 78 -7.38 -6.82 4.44
C ALA A 78 -7.99 -7.73 5.51
N ASP A 79 -9.22 -8.20 5.29
CA ASP A 79 -10.00 -8.97 6.26
C ASP A 79 -10.03 -8.33 7.66
N GLY A 80 -10.24 -7.01 7.70
CA GLY A 80 -10.29 -6.22 8.94
C GLY A 80 -8.93 -5.87 9.56
N LYS A 81 -7.80 -6.34 8.99
CA LYS A 81 -6.45 -5.98 9.46
C LYS A 81 -5.88 -4.83 8.63
N MET A 82 -5.40 -3.78 9.29
CA MET A 82 -4.79 -2.64 8.62
C MET A 82 -3.42 -3.02 8.05
N VAL A 83 -3.26 -2.89 6.73
CA VAL A 83 -2.01 -3.21 6.01
C VAL A 83 -0.89 -2.24 6.43
N ASN A 84 -1.22 -0.96 6.64
CA ASN A 84 -0.28 0.07 7.09
C ASN A 84 0.38 -0.32 8.41
N GLU A 85 -0.43 -0.63 9.44
CA GLU A 85 0.06 -1.06 10.75
C GLU A 85 0.88 -2.34 10.65
N ALA A 86 0.42 -3.30 9.85
CA ALA A 86 1.09 -4.59 9.70
C ALA A 86 2.51 -4.45 9.11
N LEU A 87 2.71 -3.54 8.14
CA LEU A 87 4.03 -3.24 7.59
C LEU A 87 4.99 -2.68 8.64
N VAL A 88 4.55 -1.66 9.38
CA VAL A 88 5.35 -1.01 10.45
C VAL A 88 5.70 -2.02 11.54
N ARG A 89 4.73 -2.84 11.95
CA ARG A 89 4.92 -3.85 13.00
C ARG A 89 5.90 -4.95 12.62
N GLN A 90 6.07 -5.23 11.32
CA GLN A 90 7.06 -6.16 10.81
C GLN A 90 8.43 -5.51 10.53
N GLY A 91 8.56 -4.19 10.74
CA GLY A 91 9.77 -3.44 10.42
C GLY A 91 10.05 -3.32 8.92
N LEU A 92 8.98 -3.36 8.10
CA LEU A 92 9.05 -3.25 6.64
C LEU A 92 8.67 -1.85 6.13
N ALA A 93 8.26 -0.96 7.03
CA ALA A 93 7.94 0.45 6.80
C ALA A 93 8.21 1.28 8.06
#